data_AF-A0A0G3WCX1-F1
#
_entry.id   AF-A0A0G3WCX1-F1
#
_cell.length_a   1.000
_cell.length_b   1.000
_cell.length_c   1.000
_cell.angle_alpha   90.00
_cell.angle_beta   90.00
_cell.angle_gamma   90.00
#
_symmetry.space_group_name_H-M   'P 1'
#
loop_
_entity.id
_entity.type
_entity.pdbx_description
1 polymer ?
#
loop_
_entity_poly.entity_id
_entity_poly.type
_entity_poly.pdbx_seq_one_letter_code
_entity_poly.pdbx_strand_id
1 'polypeptide(L)' 'MEKEKTLLELIEGLKDEFDFLPPDENIKKDFLTFIKFIILGS' A
#
# COMPACT_ATOMS: atom_id res chain seq x y z
N MET A 1 -10.91 5.95 21.56
CA MET A 1 -9.55 5.37 21.61
C MET A 1 -9.15 5.15 20.17
N GLU A 2 -8.49 6.14 19.56
CA GLU A 2 -8.03 6.03 18.18
C GLU A 2 -6.97 4.91 18.16
N LYS A 3 -7.26 3.82 17.46
CA LYS A 3 -6.29 2.74 17.29
C LYS A 3 -5.18 3.29 16.41
N GLU A 4 -4.06 3.66 17.02
CA GLU A 4 -2.80 3.78 16.29
C GLU A 4 -2.51 2.41 15.67
N LYS A 5 -2.81 2.27 14.37
CA LYS A 5 -2.38 1.10 13.62
C LYS A 5 -0.86 1.13 13.59
N THR A 6 -0.25 0.02 13.98
CA THR A 6 1.21 -0.12 13.90
C THR A 6 1.66 -0.10 12.44
N LEU A 7 2.92 0.27 12.19
CA LEU A 7 3.50 0.24 10.85
C LEU A 7 3.35 -1.14 10.18
N LEU A 8 3.42 -2.22 10.98
CA LEU A 8 3.20 -3.59 10.52
C LEU A 8 1.78 -3.84 10.02
N GLU A 9 0.76 -3.42 10.78
CA GLU A 9 -0.65 -3.56 10.38
C GLU A 9 -0.98 -2.74 9.12
N LEU A 10 -0.29 -1.61 8.93
CA LEU A 10 -0.41 -0.84 7.69
C LEU A 10 0.21 -1.58 6.51
N ILE A 11 1.41 -2.15 6.65
CA ILE A 11 2.06 -2.91 5.59
C ILE A 11 1.25 -4.17 5.22
N GLU A 12 0.68 -4.87 6.20
CA GLU A 12 -0.22 -6.00 5.95
C GLU A 12 -1.45 -5.58 5.13
N GLY A 13 -2.13 -4.50 5.51
CA GLY A 13 -3.28 -4.01 4.75
C GLY A 13 -2.92 -3.61 3.31
N LEU A 14 -1.75 -2.99 3.11
CA LEU A 14 -1.27 -2.61 1.77
C LEU A 14 -0.93 -3.84 0.92
N LYS A 15 -0.43 -4.92 1.54
CA LYS A 15 -0.17 -6.18 0.85
C LYS A 15 -1.46 -6.86 0.41
N ASP A 16 -2.46 -6.91 1.27
CA ASP A 16 -3.77 -7.48 0.94
C ASP A 16 -4.45 -6.69 -0.20
N GLU A 17 -4.37 -5.36 -0.17
CA GLU A 17 -4.84 -4.52 -1.28
C GLU A 17 -4.08 -4.81 -2.57
N PHE A 18 -2.75 -4.93 -2.52
CA PHE A 18 -1.93 -5.24 -3.70
C PHE A 18 -2.26 -6.61 -4.31
N ASP A 19 -2.56 -7.61 -3.48
CA ASP A 19 -2.94 -8.95 -3.92
C ASP A 19 -4.36 -8.98 -4.52
N PHE A 20 -5.24 -8.06 -4.13
CA PHE A 20 -6.57 -7.89 -4.72
C PHE A 20 -6.55 -7.17 -6.07
N LEU A 21 -5.47 -6.46 -6.39
CA LEU A 21 -5.36 -5.78 -7.68
C LEU A 21 -5.35 -6.78 -8.85
N PRO A 22 -5.91 -6.39 -10.00
CA PRO A 22 -5.76 -7.16 -11.23
C PRO A 22 -4.28 -7.53 -11.49
N PRO A 23 -4.01 -8.67 -12.13
CA PRO A 23 -2.64 -9.10 -12.45
C PRO A 23 -1.96 -8.22 -13.53
N ASP A 24 -2.50 -7.05 -13.83
CA ASP A 24 -1.93 -6.08 -14.75
C ASP A 24 -0.70 -5.40 -14.10
N GLU A 25 0.44 -5.50 -14.78
CA GLU A 25 1.71 -4.96 -14.29
C GLU A 25 1.70 -3.44 -14.17
N ASN A 26 0.97 -2.72 -15.04
CA ASN A 26 0.87 -1.26 -14.96
C ASN A 26 0.06 -0.85 -13.73
N ILE A 27 -1.07 -1.51 -13.47
CA ILE A 27 -1.90 -1.25 -12.28
C ILE A 27 -1.09 -1.50 -11.00
N LYS A 28 -0.38 -2.63 -10.92
CA LYS A 28 0.47 -2.96 -9.77
C LYS A 28 1.60 -1.95 -9.58
N LYS A 29 2.22 -1.51 -10.67
CA LYS A 29 3.30 -0.51 -10.64
C LYS A 29 2.81 0.87 -10.21
N ASP A 30 1.63 1.29 -10.67
CA ASP A 30 1.03 2.57 -10.30
C ASP A 30 0.68 2.59 -8.81
N PHE A 31 0.12 1.50 -8.29
CA PHE A 31 -0.14 1.35 -6.86
C PHE A 31 1.14 1.47 -6.02
N LEU A 32 2.20 0.73 -6.38
CA LEU A 32 3.48 0.82 -5.66
C LEU A 32 4.10 2.22 -5.74
N THR A 33 3.93 2.92 -6.86
CA THR A 33 4.39 4.31 -7.03
C THR A 33 3.62 5.27 -6.12
N PHE A 34 2.32 5.10 -6.00
CA PHE A 34 1.46 5.87 -5.09
C PHE A 34 1.83 5.64 -3.62
N ILE A 35 2.00 4.38 -3.22
CA ILE A 35 2.43 4.00 -1.86
C ILE A 35 3.79 4.63 -1.54
N LYS A 36 4.74 4.54 -2.48
CA LYS A 36 6.06 5.15 -2.36
C LYS A 36 5.93 6.67 -2.16
N PHE A 37 5.07 7.35 -2.92
CA PHE A 37 4.84 8.79 -2.77
C PHE A 37 4.27 9.16 -1.39
N ILE A 38 3.31 8.38 -0.86
CA ILE A 38 2.73 8.64 0.46
C ILE A 38 3.75 8.43 1.59
N ILE A 39 4.54 7.36 1.52
CA ILE A 39 5.48 6.99 2.60
C ILE A 39 6.75 7.83 2.56
N LEU A 40 7.33 8.03 1.37
CA LEU A 40 8.60 8.71 1.17
C LEU A 40 8.42 10.16 0.72
N GLY A 41 7.24 10.75 0.99
CA GLY A 41 6.85 12.11 0.57
C GLY A 41 8.04 13.00 0.28
N SER A 42 8.17 13.39 -1.00
CA SER A 42 9.15 14.42 -1.39
C SER A 42 8.98 15.68 -0.54
#